data_AF-A0A4P6XHS5-F1
#
_entry.id   AF-A0A4P6XHS5-F1
#
_cell.length_a   1.000
_cell.length_b   1.000
_cell.length_c   1.000
_cell.angle_alpha   90.00
_cell.angle_beta   90.00
_cell.angle_gamma   90.00
#
_symmetry.space_group_name_H-M   'P 1'
#
loop_
_entity.id
_entity.type
_entity.pdbx_description
1 polymer ?
#
loop_
_entity_poly.entity_id
_entity_poly.type
_entity_poly.pdbx_seq_one_letter_code
_entity_poly.pdbx_strand_id
1 'polypeptide(L)'
;MEQSRFERGQARLAEVDGEAGQTVIASLADIAPDLGRYIIEFGFGDVYSRPGIDLRTRELATVAALVFMSAIGTCPSKAMPSIIAVWQEPRSAGTPILR
;
A
#
# COMPACT_ATOMS: atom_id res chain seq x y z
N MET A 1 7.56 25.84 -3.68
CA MET A 1 8.37 25.01 -2.77
C MET A 1 8.04 23.58 -3.11
N GLU A 2 9.01 22.78 -3.55
CA GLU A 2 8.77 21.34 -3.73
C GLU A 2 8.44 20.72 -2.38
N GLN A 3 7.33 19.97 -2.31
CA GLN A 3 6.97 19.22 -1.12
C GLN A 3 8.03 18.14 -0.88
N SER A 4 8.56 18.05 0.33
CA SER A 4 9.59 17.06 0.65
C SER A 4 9.04 15.63 0.46
N ARG A 5 9.90 14.67 0.11
CA ARG A 5 9.49 13.26 -0.04
C ARG A 5 8.82 12.73 1.22
N PHE A 6 9.31 13.18 2.37
CA PHE A 6 8.74 12.84 3.66
C PHE A 6 7.31 13.38 3.82
N GLU A 7 7.07 14.66 3.56
CA GLU A 7 5.71 15.27 3.65
C GLU A 7 4.72 14.62 2.68
N ARG A 8 5.15 14.34 1.44
CA ARG A 8 4.35 13.59 0.45
C ARG A 8 3.99 12.21 0.97
N GLY A 9 4.97 11.49 1.48
CA GLY A 9 4.78 10.15 2.03
C GLY A 9 3.86 10.14 3.24
N GLN A 10 3.98 11.14 4.11
CA GLN A 10 3.16 11.26 5.29
C GLN A 10 1.69 11.55 4.94
N ALA A 11 1.45 12.39 3.93
CA ALA A 11 0.10 12.63 3.40
C ALA A 11 -0.51 11.37 2.79
N ARG A 12 0.26 10.60 2.01
CA ARG A 12 -0.20 9.34 1.42
C ARG A 12 -0.43 8.25 2.46
N LEU A 13 0.41 8.15 3.49
CA LEU A 13 0.23 7.21 4.59
C LEU A 13 -1.11 7.48 5.30
N ALA A 14 -1.42 8.76 5.56
CA ALA A 14 -2.68 9.16 6.18
C ALA A 14 -3.91 8.85 5.29
N GLU A 15 -3.78 8.98 3.98
CA GLU A 15 -4.85 8.68 3.02
C GLU A 15 -5.11 7.17 2.85
N VAL A 16 -4.06 6.35 2.84
CA VAL A 16 -4.15 4.91 2.54
C VAL A 16 -4.43 4.08 3.80
N ASP A 17 -3.64 4.29 4.87
CA ASP A 17 -3.64 3.42 6.05
C ASP A 17 -4.10 4.14 7.34
N GLY A 18 -4.19 5.47 7.33
CA GLY A 18 -4.70 6.27 8.45
C GLY A 18 -3.99 5.99 9.78
N GLU A 19 -4.78 5.68 10.82
CA GLU A 19 -4.30 5.43 12.19
C GLU A 19 -3.46 4.15 12.32
N ALA A 20 -3.77 3.12 11.51
CA ALA A 20 -3.02 1.87 11.53
C ALA A 20 -1.57 2.09 11.06
N GLY A 21 -1.38 2.90 10.02
CA GLY A 21 -0.05 3.26 9.52
C GLY A 21 0.79 4.01 10.56
N GLN A 22 0.17 4.93 11.30
CA GLN A 22 0.85 5.70 12.36
C GLN A 22 1.25 4.82 13.54
N THR A 23 0.40 3.86 13.91
CA THR A 23 0.71 2.89 14.97
C THR A 23 1.92 2.03 14.61
N VAL A 24 2.02 1.58 13.35
CA VAL A 24 3.18 0.83 12.86
C VAL A 24 4.45 1.69 12.94
N ILE A 25 4.43 2.92 12.41
CA ILE A 25 5.59 3.83 12.49
C ILE A 25 5.99 4.09 13.95
N ALA A 26 5.03 4.28 14.86
CA ALA A 26 5.30 4.48 16.28
C ALA A 26 5.97 3.24 16.91
N SER A 27 5.51 2.02 16.59
CA SER A 27 6.15 0.78 17.07
C SER A 27 7.57 0.58 16.54
N LEU A 28 7.90 1.19 15.40
CA LEU A 28 9.25 1.17 14.81
C LEU A 28 10.18 2.22 15.44
N ALA A 29 9.66 3.20 16.18
CA ALA A 29 10.47 4.30 16.72
C ALA A 29 11.56 3.84 17.69
N ASP A 30 11.25 2.85 18.54
CA ASP A 30 12.17 2.34 19.56
C ASP A 30 13.10 1.23 19.06
N ILE A 31 12.80 0.64 17.90
CA ILE A 31 13.55 -0.52 17.36
C ILE A 31 14.43 -0.09 16.18
N ALA A 32 13.85 0.62 15.22
CA ALA A 32 14.50 1.00 13.96
C ALA A 32 13.85 2.29 13.40
N PRO A 33 14.18 3.47 13.97
CA PRO A 33 13.58 4.74 13.57
C PRO A 33 13.88 5.10 12.10
N ASP A 34 15.05 4.74 11.60
CA ASP A 34 15.43 4.95 10.20
C ASP A 34 14.55 4.14 9.24
N LEU A 35 14.16 2.92 9.63
CA LEU A 35 13.26 2.10 8.82
C LEU A 35 11.87 2.73 8.71
N GLY A 36 11.35 3.28 9.82
CA GLY A 36 10.10 4.05 9.80
C GLY A 36 10.18 5.26 8.85
N ARG A 37 11.31 5.98 8.87
CA ARG A 37 11.56 7.08 7.93
C ARG A 37 11.60 6.60 6.48
N TYR A 38 12.29 5.51 6.18
CA TYR A 38 12.34 4.95 4.83
C TYR A 38 10.99 4.48 4.32
N ILE A 39 10.15 3.89 5.18
CA ILE A 39 8.78 3.50 4.82
C ILE A 39 7.99 4.74 4.36
N ILE A 40 8.09 5.85 5.10
CA ILE A 40 7.41 7.10 4.76
C ILE A 40 7.98 7.71 3.47
N GLU A 41 9.30 7.92 3.39
CA GLU A 41 9.92 8.63 2.26
C GLU A 41 9.88 7.82 0.96
N PHE A 42 10.30 6.56 1.01
CA PHE A 42 10.43 5.73 -0.19
C PHE A 42 9.14 4.99 -0.50
N GLY A 43 8.55 4.29 0.49
CA GLY A 43 7.32 3.54 0.30
C GLY A 43 6.17 4.46 -0.10
N PHE A 44 5.76 5.35 0.81
CA PHE A 44 4.62 6.22 0.55
C PHE A 44 4.97 7.43 -0.33
N GLY A 45 6.13 8.04 -0.10
CA GLY A 45 6.55 9.27 -0.77
C GLY A 45 6.93 9.09 -2.23
N ASP A 46 7.56 7.98 -2.61
CA ASP A 46 8.03 7.74 -3.99
C ASP A 46 7.22 6.63 -4.70
N VAL A 47 7.01 5.47 -4.09
CA VAL A 47 6.34 4.32 -4.74
C VAL A 47 4.82 4.52 -4.83
N TYR A 48 4.14 4.78 -3.72
CA TYR A 48 2.68 4.96 -3.74
C TYR A 48 2.27 6.25 -4.44
N SER A 49 3.08 7.31 -4.33
CA SER A 49 2.84 8.61 -4.96
C SER A 49 3.13 8.63 -6.47
N ARG A 50 3.66 7.56 -7.06
CA ARG A 50 4.07 7.54 -8.48
C ARG A 50 2.85 7.68 -9.41
N PRO A 51 2.78 8.74 -10.23
CA PRO A 51 1.72 8.87 -11.23
C PRO A 51 1.97 7.86 -12.37
N GLY A 52 0.90 7.25 -12.87
CA GLY A 52 0.96 6.44 -14.11
C GLY A 52 0.30 5.08 -14.03
N ILE A 53 0.01 4.56 -12.83
CA ILE A 53 -0.75 3.30 -12.67
C ILE A 53 -1.95 3.58 -11.78
N ASP A 54 -3.15 3.48 -12.36
CA ASP A 54 -4.41 3.58 -11.64
C ASP A 54 -4.57 2.42 -10.64
N LEU A 55 -5.44 2.60 -9.66
CA LEU A 55 -5.63 1.63 -8.57
C LEU A 55 -5.97 0.22 -9.09
N ARG A 56 -6.81 0.11 -10.13
CA ARG A 56 -7.21 -1.16 -10.73
C ARG A 56 -6.01 -1.86 -11.38
N THR A 57 -5.12 -1.12 -12.04
CA THR A 57 -3.91 -1.72 -12.64
C THR A 57 -2.91 -2.17 -11.55
N ARG A 58 -2.80 -1.45 -10.43
CA ARG A 58 -1.99 -1.89 -9.27
C ARG A 58 -2.53 -3.18 -8.66
N GLU A 59 -3.85 -3.23 -8.48
CA GLU A 59 -4.58 -4.39 -8.00
C GLU A 59 -4.39 -5.61 -8.92
N LEU A 60 -4.44 -5.43 -10.25
CA LEU A 60 -4.17 -6.49 -11.23
C LEU A 60 -2.72 -7.00 -11.17
N ALA A 61 -1.76 -6.09 -10.99
CA ALA A 61 -0.34 -6.44 -10.87
C ALA A 61 -0.08 -7.30 -9.62
N THR A 62 -0.73 -7.00 -8.49
CA THR A 62 -0.66 -7.82 -7.27
C THR A 62 -1.20 -9.23 -7.52
N VAL A 63 -2.34 -9.38 -8.19
CA VAL A 63 -2.89 -10.70 -8.54
C VAL A 63 -1.93 -11.47 -9.45
N ALA A 64 -1.41 -10.82 -10.50
CA ALA A 64 -0.46 -11.44 -11.42
C ALA A 64 0.81 -11.92 -10.69
N ALA A 65 1.34 -11.12 -9.77
CA ALA A 65 2.50 -11.50 -8.96
C ALA A 65 2.21 -12.72 -8.08
N LEU A 66 1.02 -12.79 -7.45
CA LEU A 66 0.64 -13.92 -6.59
C LEU A 66 0.39 -15.20 -7.38
N VAL A 67 -0.23 -15.10 -8.56
CA VAL A 67 -0.40 -16.23 -9.48
C VAL A 67 0.98 -16.75 -9.91
N PHE A 68 1.88 -15.84 -10.30
CA PHE A 68 3.24 -16.20 -10.66
C PHE A 68 3.97 -16.88 -9.50
N MET A 69 3.94 -16.31 -8.29
CA MET A 69 4.54 -16.88 -7.08
C MET A 69 3.95 -18.24 -6.70
N SER A 70 2.65 -18.45 -6.94
CA SER A 70 2.00 -19.74 -6.74
C SER A 70 2.46 -20.76 -7.78
N ALA A 71 2.62 -20.35 -9.05
CA ALA A 71 3.11 -21.20 -10.12
C ALA A 71 4.57 -21.66 -9.91
N ILE A 72 5.43 -20.80 -9.35
CA ILE A 72 6.81 -21.14 -9.00
C ILE A 72 6.96 -21.81 -7.61
N GLY A 73 5.84 -22.12 -6.94
CA GLY A 73 5.81 -22.91 -5.70
C GLY A 73 6.35 -22.19 -4.46
N THR A 74 6.49 -20.87 -4.49
CA THR A 74 7.16 -20.09 -3.42
C THR A 74 6.19 -19.42 -2.44
N CYS A 75 4.87 -19.44 -2.70
CA CYS A 75 3.85 -18.87 -1.81
C CYS A 75 3.12 -19.96 -1.00
N PRO A 76 2.93 -19.81 0.32
CA PRO A 76 2.09 -20.72 1.09
C PRO A 76 0.64 -20.59 0.62
N SER A 77 0.02 -21.72 0.25
CA SER A 77 -1.34 -21.86 -0.33
C SER A 77 -2.48 -21.12 0.40
N LYS A 78 -2.23 -20.63 1.62
CA LYS A 78 -3.15 -19.85 2.46
C LYS A 78 -3.31 -18.37 2.08
N ALA A 79 -2.51 -17.81 1.17
CA ALA A 79 -2.56 -16.38 0.84
C ALA A 79 -3.68 -15.99 -0.15
N MET A 80 -4.09 -16.91 -1.04
CA MET A 80 -5.08 -16.63 -2.08
C MET A 80 -6.49 -16.28 -1.52
N PRO A 81 -7.03 -17.00 -0.50
CA PRO A 81 -8.37 -16.74 0.01
C PRO A 81 -8.52 -15.37 0.69
N SER A 82 -7.49 -14.90 1.42
CA SER A 82 -7.53 -13.62 2.13
C SER A 82 -7.59 -12.42 1.18
N ILE A 83 -6.95 -12.52 0.02
CA ILE A 83 -7.02 -11.46 -0.99
C ILE A 83 -8.39 -11.44 -1.65
N ILE A 84 -8.94 -12.60 -2.04
CA ILE A 84 -10.31 -12.68 -2.56
C ILE A 84 -11.33 -12.09 -1.56
N ALA A 85 -11.14 -12.29 -0.26
CA ALA A 85 -12.00 -11.74 0.78
C ALA A 85 -12.02 -10.19 0.79
N VAL A 86 -10.85 -9.54 0.66
CA VAL A 86 -10.74 -8.07 0.54
C VAL A 86 -11.51 -7.51 -0.66
N TRP A 87 -11.73 -8.32 -1.70
CA TRP A 87 -12.52 -7.93 -2.88
C TRP A 87 -14.01 -8.25 -2.78
N GLN A 88 -14.43 -9.06 -1.81
CA GLN A 88 -15.84 -9.40 -1.57
C GLN A 88 -16.51 -8.48 -0.55
N GLU A 89 -15.76 -7.66 0.18
CA GLU A 89 -16.33 -6.64 1.04
C GLU A 89 -17.05 -5.56 0.20
N PRO A 90 -18.32 -5.25 0.49
CA PRO A 90 -19.04 -4.20 -0.22
C PRO A 90 -18.35 -2.87 0.05
N ARG A 91 -17.66 -2.33 -0.96
CA ARG A 91 -17.17 -0.94 -0.96
C ARG A 91 -18.37 -0.02 -0.75
N SER A 92 -18.57 0.43 0.49
CA SER A 92 -19.57 1.43 0.85
C SER A 92 -19.32 2.69 0.00
N ALA A 93 -20.39 3.11 -0.67
CA ALA A 93 -20.38 4.15 -1.69
C ALA A 93 -19.79 5.48 -1.18
N GLY A 94 -18.92 6.11 -1.96
CA GLY A 94 -18.54 7.49 -1.66
C GLY A 94 -17.32 8.10 -2.34
N THR A 95 -17.05 7.90 -3.63
CA THR A 95 -16.32 8.94 -4.40
C THR A 95 -16.58 8.80 -5.91
N PRO A 96 -17.05 9.86 -6.60
CA PRO A 96 -17.32 9.80 -8.02
C PRO A 96 -16.01 10.03 -8.80
N ILE A 97 -15.57 9.01 -9.54
CA ILE A 97 -14.51 9.20 -10.53
C ILE A 97 -15.19 9.63 -11.83
N LEU A 98 -14.97 10.90 -12.18
CA LEU A 98 -15.38 11.53 -13.42
C LEU A 98 -14.86 10.78 -14.65
N ARG A 99 -15.78 10.52 -15.59
CA ARG A 99 -15.64 10.19 -17.01
C ARG A 99 -14.98 8.87 -17.39
#